data_AF-M4X4P9-F1
#
_entry.id   AF-M4X4P9-F1
#
_cell.length_a   1.000
_cell.length_b   1.000
_cell.length_c   1.000
_cell.angle_alpha   90.00
_cell.angle_beta   90.00
_cell.angle_gamma   90.00
#
_symmetry.space_group_name_H-M   'P 1'
#
loop_
_entity.id
_entity.type
_entity.pdbx_description
1 polymer ?
#
loop_
_entity_poly.entity_id
_entity_poly.type
_entity_poly.pdbx_seq_one_letter_code
_entity_poly.pdbx_strand_id
1 'polypeptide(L)'
;MLIMGVRRTFIAGLLGWLLCLPVQAMQALDDDQLGEVSGAGLGFFIDGFSYDQASATAKISGVKNSANQDVQVDITSAYIKGAGSQRGTLDTKAYLGTPMHPFTFGPVAYKSGDNIPVGQQALQLRTPTWTDPINDTHKFGLWSYYQGCLYGDAGCTDPAQATTKISAELSALKSQRDTLLTTYSNNMVSLKSGIDADMVVVNQREAQVEAAQAVQTANYGTMSTRYNAAPAQVCGLIFCADRPTTIGAKYDCGAILACSTNNAVKDYNASVDTYNSSTESLTAAQQNLSAAWSVSRNGVTLSQRASDYDKFIQLCGAQGGSATTCVSGTVTRTEKNVSTVQLVAGAMQNSAGTRIQGLDIGIKTRFTLPSVAYGSGGAGATTTRQDYFGIALENFTLNGSYLNLWGDKAGMKLSMSLQMYADKLILSGCETCSDSNRAVAKNVYFDLNLGDANYQPATLTVASNGDLILNAPGVTWANHEAFYQNVQKSNISIGNLNISGTDIGSQAIRGMRIDYLNVRTVNLPR
;
A
#
# COMPACT_ATOMS: atom_id res chain seq x y z
N MET A 1 -78.25 17.59 -51.97
CA MET A 1 -79.45 16.77 -51.74
C MET A 1 -79.49 16.42 -50.27
N LEU A 2 -80.58 16.74 -49.56
CA LEU A 2 -80.86 16.54 -48.12
C LEU A 2 -79.87 17.08 -47.05
N ILE A 3 -80.40 17.96 -46.18
CA ILE A 3 -80.30 18.04 -44.70
C ILE A 3 -78.88 18.01 -44.06
N MET A 4 -78.32 19.02 -43.36
CA MET A 4 -78.77 20.07 -42.41
C MET A 4 -78.70 19.67 -40.90
N GLY A 5 -78.03 20.51 -40.08
CA GLY A 5 -77.82 20.35 -38.62
C GLY A 5 -76.34 20.56 -38.23
N VAL A 6 -75.81 21.68 -37.69
CA VAL A 6 -76.30 22.90 -36.99
C VAL A 6 -76.36 22.81 -35.46
N ARG A 7 -75.19 22.96 -34.79
CA ARG A 7 -74.86 23.80 -33.59
C ARG A 7 -73.45 23.40 -33.05
N ARG A 8 -72.52 24.31 -32.70
CA ARG A 8 -72.45 25.25 -31.55
C ARG A 8 -72.52 24.50 -30.19
N THR A 9 -71.64 24.63 -29.19
CA THR A 9 -70.39 25.42 -28.94
C THR A 9 -69.69 24.77 -27.68
N PHE A 10 -68.61 25.23 -27.01
CA PHE A 10 -67.90 26.52 -26.94
C PHE A 10 -66.41 26.39 -26.47
N ILE A 11 -65.89 27.42 -25.79
CA ILE A 11 -64.56 27.69 -25.19
C ILE A 11 -64.20 26.77 -23.99
N ALA A 12 -62.92 26.36 -23.92
CA ALA A 12 -62.03 26.55 -22.76
C ALA A 12 -60.56 26.26 -23.16
N GLY A 13 -59.58 26.94 -22.55
CA GLY A 13 -58.16 26.68 -22.79
C GLY A 13 -57.31 26.97 -21.54
N LEU A 14 -56.31 26.10 -21.30
CA LEU A 14 -55.24 26.21 -20.30
C LEU A 14 -54.03 25.48 -20.91
N LEU A 15 -52.97 26.19 -21.31
CA LEU A 15 -51.81 26.57 -20.50
C LEU A 15 -50.99 25.40 -19.92
N GLY A 16 -49.71 25.41 -20.31
CA GLY A 16 -48.58 24.57 -19.92
C GLY A 16 -48.69 23.75 -18.63
N TRP A 17 -48.63 22.44 -18.80
CA TRP A 17 -48.17 21.51 -17.77
C TRP A 17 -46.67 21.25 -17.97
N LEU A 18 -45.84 21.93 -17.18
CA LEU A 18 -44.49 21.45 -16.93
C LEU A 18 -44.60 20.12 -16.17
N LEU A 19 -43.90 19.10 -16.62
CA LEU A 19 -43.76 17.84 -15.89
C LEU A 19 -42.79 18.02 -14.72
N CYS A 20 -43.26 18.66 -13.65
CA CYS A 20 -42.65 18.51 -12.34
C CYS A 20 -42.81 17.06 -11.88
N LEU A 21 -41.81 16.23 -12.17
CA LEU A 21 -41.61 14.97 -11.46
C LEU A 21 -41.54 15.29 -9.96
N PRO A 22 -42.29 14.59 -9.09
CA PRO A 22 -42.23 14.85 -7.67
C PRO A 22 -40.83 14.51 -7.15
N VAL A 23 -40.11 15.53 -6.69
CA VAL A 23 -39.00 15.33 -5.76
C VAL A 23 -39.57 14.59 -4.56
N GLN A 24 -39.08 13.37 -4.30
CA GLN A 24 -39.39 12.67 -3.05
C GLN A 24 -38.63 13.34 -1.91
N ALA A 25 -39.18 14.47 -1.46
CA ALA A 25 -38.76 15.16 -0.26
C ALA A 25 -38.92 14.22 0.95
N MET A 26 -38.08 14.41 1.98
CA MET A 26 -38.19 13.64 3.21
C MET A 26 -39.54 13.91 3.86
N GLN A 27 -40.39 12.89 3.91
CA GLN A 27 -41.60 12.91 4.72
C GLN A 27 -41.18 12.64 6.18
N ALA A 28 -41.54 13.54 7.08
CA ALA A 28 -41.37 13.30 8.51
C ALA A 28 -42.29 12.15 8.93
N LEU A 29 -41.71 11.17 9.63
CA LEU A 29 -42.45 10.14 10.35
C LEU A 29 -42.95 10.74 11.67
N ASP A 30 -44.12 10.31 12.14
CA ASP A 30 -44.60 10.62 13.50
C ASP A 30 -44.04 9.63 14.54
N ASP A 31 -44.28 9.92 15.83
CA ASP A 31 -43.73 9.12 16.94
C ASP A 31 -44.28 7.68 16.98
N ASP A 32 -45.50 7.44 16.50
CA ASP A 32 -46.10 6.10 16.40
C ASP A 32 -45.42 5.29 15.28
N GLN A 33 -45.18 5.93 14.13
CA GLN A 33 -44.42 5.34 13.01
C GLN A 33 -42.95 5.07 13.39
N LEU A 34 -42.32 5.95 14.18
CA LEU A 34 -40.99 5.72 14.73
C LEU A 34 -40.98 4.54 15.73
N GLY A 35 -42.11 4.26 16.40
CA GLY A 35 -42.28 3.10 17.26
C GLY A 35 -42.30 1.75 16.53
N GLU A 36 -42.82 1.69 15.29
CA GLU A 36 -42.83 0.45 14.50
C GLU A 36 -41.46 0.09 13.88
N VAL A 37 -40.58 1.07 13.65
CA VAL A 37 -39.27 0.85 12.97
C VAL A 37 -38.19 0.33 13.94
N SER A 38 -38.51 -0.75 14.66
CA SER A 38 -37.59 -1.40 15.60
C SER A 38 -36.56 -2.27 14.86
N GLY A 39 -35.28 -1.89 14.94
CA GLY A 39 -34.14 -2.72 14.50
C GLY A 39 -33.72 -2.61 13.03
N ALA A 40 -34.39 -1.80 12.20
CA ALA A 40 -34.08 -1.67 10.77
C ALA A 40 -32.77 -0.91 10.47
N GLY A 41 -32.25 -0.14 11.42
CA GLY A 41 -31.13 0.79 11.24
C GLY A 41 -31.54 2.16 10.71
N LEU A 42 -30.57 3.06 10.62
CA LEU A 42 -30.73 4.45 10.15
C LEU A 42 -30.15 4.60 8.74
N GLY A 43 -30.96 5.10 7.81
CA GLY A 43 -30.49 5.65 6.53
C GLY A 43 -30.37 7.16 6.59
N PHE A 44 -29.27 7.73 6.09
CA PHE A 44 -29.11 9.19 5.98
C PHE A 44 -28.32 9.57 4.72
N PHE A 45 -28.49 10.80 4.26
CA PHE A 45 -27.70 11.41 3.18
C PHE A 45 -27.45 12.88 3.52
N ILE A 46 -26.48 13.50 2.85
CA ILE A 46 -26.13 14.92 3.06
C ILE A 46 -26.60 15.71 1.86
N ASP A 47 -27.44 16.72 2.10
CA ASP A 47 -28.03 17.60 1.11
C ASP A 47 -27.57 19.05 1.33
N GLY A 48 -27.19 19.75 0.26
CA GLY A 48 -26.85 21.18 0.28
C GLY A 48 -25.65 21.60 1.15
N PHE A 49 -24.81 20.68 1.62
CA PHE A 49 -23.75 20.97 2.60
C PHE A 49 -22.63 21.86 2.04
N SER A 50 -22.05 22.69 2.90
CA SER A 50 -20.90 23.53 2.58
C SER A 50 -20.24 24.01 3.87
N TYR A 51 -18.93 23.79 3.99
CA TYR A 51 -18.09 24.40 5.01
C TYR A 51 -17.05 25.32 4.36
N ASP A 52 -16.90 26.52 4.91
CA ASP A 52 -15.81 27.44 4.62
C ASP A 52 -15.42 28.15 5.93
N GLN A 53 -14.13 28.35 6.13
CA GLN A 53 -13.57 29.16 7.22
C GLN A 53 -13.97 30.65 7.11
N ALA A 54 -14.29 31.14 5.90
CA ALA A 54 -14.71 32.51 5.63
C ALA A 54 -13.73 33.55 6.21
N SER A 55 -14.19 34.43 7.11
CA SER A 55 -13.36 35.44 7.78
C SER A 55 -12.78 34.99 9.13
N ALA A 56 -13.02 33.75 9.58
CA ALA A 56 -12.52 33.26 10.86
C ALA A 56 -11.00 33.01 10.79
N THR A 57 -10.25 33.45 11.81
CA THR A 57 -8.81 33.20 11.91
C THR A 57 -8.54 32.01 12.82
N ALA A 58 -8.05 30.90 12.25
CA ALA A 58 -7.59 29.75 13.02
C ALA A 58 -6.06 29.68 13.02
N LYS A 59 -5.47 29.38 14.18
CA LYS A 59 -4.02 29.24 14.37
C LYS A 59 -3.70 27.93 15.07
N ILE A 60 -2.60 27.29 14.69
CA ILE A 60 -2.03 26.15 15.41
C ILE A 60 -0.93 26.67 16.32
N SER A 61 -1.01 26.34 17.61
CA SER A 61 -0.05 26.71 18.66
C SER A 61 0.69 25.48 19.19
N GLY A 62 1.70 25.69 20.05
CA GLY A 62 2.48 24.60 20.66
C GLY A 62 3.53 23.96 19.73
N VAL A 63 3.53 24.27 18.44
CA VAL A 63 4.65 23.98 17.54
C VAL A 63 5.84 24.86 17.93
N LYS A 64 7.02 24.26 18.10
CA LYS A 64 8.24 24.95 18.54
C LYS A 64 9.43 24.65 17.66
N ASN A 65 10.35 25.61 17.55
CA ASN A 65 11.63 25.44 16.87
C ASN A 65 12.69 24.78 17.78
N SER A 66 13.87 24.51 17.23
CA SER A 66 15.01 23.93 17.97
C SER A 66 15.56 24.81 19.11
N ALA A 67 15.17 26.09 19.17
CA ALA A 67 15.47 27.02 20.27
C ALA A 67 14.31 27.12 21.29
N ASN A 68 13.33 26.19 21.26
CA ASN A 68 12.16 26.14 22.14
C ASN A 68 11.20 27.35 22.01
N GLN A 69 11.35 28.15 20.95
CA GLN A 69 10.49 29.29 20.63
C GLN A 69 9.27 28.82 19.82
N ASP A 70 8.12 29.45 20.02
CA ASP A 70 6.90 29.08 19.33
C ASP A 70 6.93 29.47 17.84
N VAL A 71 6.44 28.58 16.98
CA VAL A 71 6.25 28.81 15.54
C VAL A 71 4.80 29.16 15.29
N GLN A 72 4.54 30.36 14.76
CA GLN A 72 3.19 30.75 14.37
C GLN A 72 2.81 30.05 13.07
N VAL A 73 1.73 29.26 13.12
CA VAL A 73 1.11 28.62 11.95
C VAL A 73 -0.33 29.12 11.83
N ASP A 74 -0.60 29.91 10.80
CA ASP A 74 -1.93 30.44 10.49
C ASP A 74 -2.61 29.53 9.47
N ILE A 75 -3.86 29.14 9.71
CA ILE A 75 -4.70 28.49 8.71
C ILE A 75 -5.38 29.61 7.92
N THR A 76 -5.00 29.77 6.65
CA THR A 76 -5.43 30.89 5.79
C THR A 76 -6.70 30.58 4.99
N SER A 77 -7.07 29.30 4.87
CA SER A 77 -8.33 28.83 4.28
C SER A 77 -8.52 27.36 4.61
N ALA A 78 -9.72 26.96 5.02
CA ALA A 78 -10.16 25.58 5.13
C ALA A 78 -11.59 25.48 4.58
N TYR A 79 -11.86 24.45 3.77
CA TYR A 79 -13.16 24.29 3.11
C TYR A 79 -13.51 22.83 2.84
N ILE A 80 -14.81 22.56 2.82
CA ILE A 80 -15.42 21.32 2.30
C ILE A 80 -16.64 21.75 1.49
N LYS A 81 -16.55 21.66 0.16
CA LYS A 81 -17.57 22.13 -0.79
C LYS A 81 -17.87 21.03 -1.81
N GLY A 82 -18.88 21.22 -2.66
CA GLY A 82 -19.14 20.30 -3.77
C GLY A 82 -18.06 20.36 -4.85
N ALA A 83 -17.89 19.28 -5.61
CA ALA A 83 -16.91 19.21 -6.70
C ALA A 83 -17.07 20.35 -7.71
N GLY A 84 -15.95 20.96 -8.12
CA GLY A 84 -15.96 22.14 -8.99
C GLY A 84 -16.08 23.47 -8.23
N SER A 85 -15.82 23.48 -6.91
CA SER A 85 -15.67 24.68 -6.08
C SER A 85 -14.46 25.56 -6.46
N GLN A 86 -13.61 25.10 -7.38
CA GLN A 86 -12.34 25.76 -7.74
C GLN A 86 -11.47 26.01 -6.48
N ARG A 87 -11.25 24.96 -5.69
CA ARG A 87 -10.43 24.94 -4.46
C ARG A 87 -10.93 25.90 -3.39
N GLY A 88 -12.25 25.93 -3.21
CA GLY A 88 -12.97 26.76 -2.24
C GLY A 88 -13.44 28.11 -2.77
N THR A 89 -13.02 28.54 -3.97
CA THR A 89 -13.31 29.88 -4.53
C THR A 89 -14.80 30.09 -4.85
N LEU A 90 -15.54 29.03 -5.19
CA LEU A 90 -16.97 29.04 -5.46
C LEU A 90 -17.73 28.29 -4.35
N ASP A 91 -18.91 28.81 -3.97
CA ASP A 91 -19.79 28.23 -2.94
C ASP A 91 -20.64 27.04 -3.42
N THR A 92 -20.03 26.17 -4.23
CA THR A 92 -20.64 24.92 -4.72
C THR A 92 -21.08 24.05 -3.55
N LYS A 93 -22.36 23.68 -3.50
CA LYS A 93 -22.90 22.82 -2.45
C LYS A 93 -22.58 21.35 -2.71
N ALA A 94 -22.29 20.62 -1.64
CA ALA A 94 -22.00 19.20 -1.63
C ALA A 94 -23.27 18.38 -1.37
N TYR A 95 -23.37 17.26 -2.07
CA TYR A 95 -24.44 16.29 -1.94
C TYR A 95 -23.78 14.91 -1.80
N LEU A 96 -23.99 14.20 -0.69
CA LEU A 96 -23.38 12.88 -0.45
C LEU A 96 -24.45 11.83 -0.18
N GLY A 97 -24.50 10.83 -1.05
CA GLY A 97 -25.60 9.88 -1.11
C GLY A 97 -26.89 10.52 -1.63
N THR A 98 -27.94 9.72 -1.69
CA THR A 98 -29.30 10.13 -2.08
C THR A 98 -30.32 9.26 -1.30
N PRO A 99 -31.64 9.55 -1.34
CA PRO A 99 -32.64 8.62 -0.80
C PRO A 99 -32.54 7.18 -1.34
N MET A 100 -32.09 7.00 -2.58
CA MET A 100 -31.89 5.69 -3.21
C MET A 100 -30.52 5.06 -2.90
N HIS A 101 -29.54 5.88 -2.51
CA HIS A 101 -28.18 5.46 -2.17
C HIS A 101 -27.71 6.18 -0.88
N PRO A 102 -28.31 5.89 0.29
CA PRO A 102 -27.95 6.55 1.54
C PRO A 102 -26.69 5.95 2.17
N PHE A 103 -26.11 6.67 3.12
CA PHE A 103 -25.29 6.06 4.18
C PHE A 103 -26.22 5.23 5.07
N THR A 104 -25.78 4.05 5.49
CA THR A 104 -26.57 3.16 6.37
C THR A 104 -25.80 2.86 7.64
N PHE A 105 -26.48 2.94 8.79
CA PHE A 105 -25.94 2.61 10.10
C PHE A 105 -26.92 1.69 10.83
N GLY A 106 -26.56 0.42 11.04
CA GLY A 106 -27.48 -0.54 11.66
C GLY A 106 -26.93 -1.97 11.79
N PRO A 107 -27.71 -2.87 12.42
CA PRO A 107 -27.34 -4.27 12.55
C PRO A 107 -27.40 -4.99 11.19
N VAL A 108 -26.36 -5.74 10.86
CA VAL A 108 -26.30 -6.62 9.70
C VAL A 108 -25.94 -8.04 10.15
N ALA A 109 -26.71 -9.03 9.70
CA ALA A 109 -26.40 -10.44 9.90
C ALA A 109 -25.42 -10.92 8.83
N TYR A 110 -24.54 -11.85 9.20
CA TYR A 110 -23.62 -12.53 8.29
C TYR A 110 -24.32 -13.05 7.02
N LYS A 111 -23.75 -12.74 5.85
CA LYS A 111 -24.03 -13.42 4.57
C LYS A 111 -22.72 -13.95 3.99
N SER A 112 -22.81 -14.98 3.16
CA SER A 112 -21.62 -15.56 2.51
C SER A 112 -20.94 -14.52 1.63
N GLY A 113 -19.67 -14.22 1.91
CA GLY A 113 -18.88 -13.17 1.27
C GLY A 113 -18.74 -11.88 2.08
N ASP A 114 -19.54 -11.67 3.14
CA ASP A 114 -19.36 -10.53 4.04
C ASP A 114 -18.14 -10.73 4.97
N ASN A 115 -17.44 -9.64 5.28
CA ASN A 115 -16.34 -9.61 6.24
C ASN A 115 -16.87 -9.55 7.69
N ILE A 116 -17.65 -10.57 8.07
CA ILE A 116 -18.32 -10.75 9.36
C ILE A 116 -18.16 -12.24 9.75
N PRO A 117 -18.02 -12.60 11.04
CA PRO A 117 -17.91 -14.02 11.40
C PRO A 117 -19.21 -14.80 11.12
N VAL A 118 -19.07 -16.06 10.69
CA VAL A 118 -20.21 -16.95 10.44
C VAL A 118 -21.11 -17.06 11.67
N GLY A 119 -22.42 -16.83 11.48
CA GLY A 119 -23.42 -16.91 12.55
C GLY A 119 -23.45 -15.73 13.51
N GLN A 120 -22.68 -14.66 13.26
CA GLN A 120 -22.74 -13.42 14.05
C GLN A 120 -23.51 -12.30 13.32
N GLN A 121 -23.78 -11.23 14.07
CA GLN A 121 -24.24 -9.95 13.58
C GLN A 121 -23.21 -8.88 13.90
N ALA A 122 -23.08 -7.87 13.04
CA ALA A 122 -22.26 -6.69 13.27
C ALA A 122 -23.11 -5.43 13.19
N LEU A 123 -22.74 -4.40 13.96
CA LEU A 123 -23.18 -3.03 13.73
C LEU A 123 -22.32 -2.47 12.58
N GLN A 124 -22.94 -2.24 11.41
CA GLN A 124 -22.27 -1.73 10.23
C GLN A 124 -22.60 -0.24 10.04
N LEU A 125 -21.56 0.58 9.91
CA LEU A 125 -21.62 1.85 9.18
C LEU A 125 -21.16 1.59 7.75
N ARG A 126 -21.99 1.90 6.76
CA ARG A 126 -21.68 1.72 5.34
C ARG A 126 -22.02 2.97 4.55
N THR A 127 -21.16 3.29 3.57
CA THR A 127 -21.35 4.44 2.70
C THR A 127 -22.18 4.06 1.46
N PRO A 128 -22.76 5.05 0.76
CA PRO A 128 -23.54 4.84 -0.46
C PRO A 128 -22.88 3.87 -1.45
N THR A 129 -23.68 2.99 -2.07
CA THR A 129 -23.20 1.98 -3.02
C THR A 129 -24.04 1.94 -4.29
N TRP A 130 -23.38 1.83 -5.44
CA TRP A 130 -23.98 1.82 -6.77
C TRP A 130 -23.75 0.49 -7.48
N THR A 131 -24.69 0.11 -8.35
CA THR A 131 -24.60 -1.09 -9.19
C THR A 131 -23.98 -0.80 -10.55
N ASP A 132 -24.10 0.43 -11.05
CA ASP A 132 -23.46 0.87 -12.29
C ASP A 132 -21.93 0.94 -12.11
N PRO A 133 -21.14 0.73 -13.19
CA PRO A 133 -19.68 0.64 -13.08
C PRO A 133 -18.97 1.99 -13.05
N ILE A 134 -19.67 3.11 -13.25
CA ILE A 134 -19.07 4.47 -13.29
C ILE A 134 -19.04 5.07 -11.87
N ASN A 135 -20.07 4.79 -11.06
CA ASN A 135 -20.19 5.25 -9.67
C ASN A 135 -19.67 4.22 -8.63
N ASP A 136 -19.43 2.98 -9.05
CA ASP A 136 -18.64 2.01 -8.30
C ASP A 136 -17.16 2.44 -8.24
N THR A 137 -16.73 2.89 -7.07
CA THR A 137 -15.37 3.41 -6.83
C THR A 137 -14.27 2.37 -7.09
N HIS A 138 -14.51 1.07 -6.92
CA HIS A 138 -13.51 0.05 -7.22
C HIS A 138 -13.33 -0.14 -8.72
N LYS A 139 -14.44 -0.30 -9.45
CA LYS A 139 -14.42 -0.46 -10.91
C LYS A 139 -13.86 0.80 -11.59
N PHE A 140 -14.38 1.97 -11.22
CA PHE A 140 -13.92 3.25 -11.76
C PHE A 140 -12.48 3.59 -11.35
N GLY A 141 -12.08 3.34 -10.09
CA GLY A 141 -10.72 3.55 -9.61
C GLY A 141 -9.68 2.71 -10.36
N LEU A 142 -10.04 1.47 -10.72
CA LEU A 142 -9.22 0.61 -11.57
C LEU A 142 -9.16 1.11 -13.03
N TRP A 143 -10.30 1.46 -13.63
CA TRP A 143 -10.34 2.00 -15.00
C TRP A 143 -9.57 3.32 -15.12
N SER A 144 -9.76 4.25 -14.20
CA SER A 144 -9.13 5.58 -14.21
C SER A 144 -7.62 5.53 -14.00
N TYR A 145 -7.13 4.56 -13.22
CA TYR A 145 -5.69 4.26 -13.15
C TYR A 145 -5.13 3.90 -14.53
N TYR A 146 -5.78 2.99 -15.28
CA TYR A 146 -5.34 2.63 -16.63
C TYR A 146 -5.59 3.73 -17.66
N GLN A 147 -6.63 4.56 -17.50
CA GLN A 147 -6.81 5.75 -18.34
C GLN A 147 -5.56 6.65 -18.25
N GLY A 148 -4.97 6.79 -17.07
CA GLY A 148 -3.68 7.46 -16.87
C GLY A 148 -3.69 8.98 -17.06
N CYS A 149 -4.88 9.56 -17.20
CA CYS A 149 -5.16 10.99 -17.13
C CYS A 149 -6.64 11.20 -16.78
N LEU A 150 -6.99 12.40 -16.31
CA LEU A 150 -8.36 12.70 -15.90
C LEU A 150 -9.30 12.77 -17.11
N TYR A 151 -10.43 12.08 -17.04
CA TYR A 151 -11.37 12.01 -18.15
C TYR A 151 -12.03 13.37 -18.42
N GLY A 152 -12.03 13.78 -19.68
CA GLY A 152 -12.50 15.11 -20.08
C GLY A 152 -11.41 16.20 -20.09
N ASP A 153 -10.20 15.94 -19.57
CA ASP A 153 -9.04 16.78 -19.89
C ASP A 153 -8.76 16.75 -21.41
N ALA A 154 -8.08 17.79 -21.92
CA ALA A 154 -7.68 17.84 -23.33
C ALA A 154 -6.80 16.63 -23.72
N GLY A 155 -7.25 15.85 -24.71
CA GLY A 155 -6.61 14.60 -25.13
C GLY A 155 -7.03 13.35 -24.35
N CYS A 156 -7.90 13.48 -23.34
CA CYS A 156 -8.29 12.41 -22.42
C CYS A 156 -9.80 12.11 -22.48
N THR A 157 -10.34 12.03 -23.69
CA THR A 157 -11.78 11.85 -23.98
C THR A 157 -12.15 10.47 -24.55
N ASP A 158 -11.19 9.61 -24.90
CA ASP A 158 -11.46 8.22 -25.28
C ASP A 158 -11.35 7.27 -24.07
N PRO A 159 -12.45 6.65 -23.60
CA PRO A 159 -12.40 5.71 -22.48
C PRO A 159 -11.89 4.31 -22.86
N ALA A 160 -11.71 4.00 -24.14
CA ALA A 160 -11.08 2.76 -24.60
C ALA A 160 -9.55 2.76 -24.42
N GLN A 161 -8.93 3.92 -24.20
CA GLN A 161 -7.50 4.04 -23.90
C GLN A 161 -7.09 3.19 -22.68
N ALA A 162 -7.89 3.22 -21.61
CA ALA A 162 -7.70 2.34 -20.44
C ALA A 162 -7.70 0.85 -20.82
N THR A 163 -8.68 0.42 -21.62
CA THR A 163 -8.81 -0.97 -22.10
C THR A 163 -7.60 -1.40 -22.93
N THR A 164 -7.12 -0.52 -23.82
CA THR A 164 -5.94 -0.76 -24.65
C THR A 164 -4.69 -0.97 -23.79
N LYS A 165 -4.46 -0.10 -22.80
CA LYS A 165 -3.30 -0.16 -21.90
C LYS A 165 -3.28 -1.45 -21.05
N ILE A 166 -4.40 -1.84 -20.44
CA ILE A 166 -4.44 -3.09 -19.65
C ILE A 166 -4.37 -4.35 -20.53
N SER A 167 -4.90 -4.31 -21.75
CA SER A 167 -4.77 -5.43 -22.71
C SER A 167 -3.33 -5.61 -23.17
N ALA A 168 -2.55 -4.52 -23.30
CA ALA A 168 -1.12 -4.58 -23.56
C ALA A 168 -0.33 -5.15 -22.37
N GLU A 169 -0.63 -4.74 -21.13
CA GLU A 169 -0.05 -5.33 -19.90
C GLU A 169 -0.31 -6.85 -19.87
N LEU A 170 -1.56 -7.28 -20.07
CA LEU A 170 -1.93 -8.69 -20.09
C LEU A 170 -1.17 -9.48 -21.17
N SER A 171 -0.99 -8.88 -22.35
CA SER A 171 -0.26 -9.51 -23.46
C SER A 171 1.23 -9.68 -23.12
N ALA A 172 1.85 -8.71 -22.46
CA ALA A 172 3.22 -8.81 -21.97
C ALA A 172 3.37 -9.88 -20.86
N LEU A 173 2.41 -9.96 -19.93
CA LEU A 173 2.38 -10.99 -18.87
C LEU A 173 2.21 -12.40 -19.44
N LYS A 174 1.36 -12.58 -20.47
CA LYS A 174 1.23 -13.84 -21.20
C LYS A 174 2.52 -14.19 -21.94
N SER A 175 3.14 -13.24 -22.63
CA SER A 175 4.43 -13.44 -23.31
C SER A 175 5.56 -13.88 -22.36
N GLN A 176 5.64 -13.30 -21.14
CA GLN A 176 6.59 -13.75 -20.11
C GLN A 176 6.34 -15.22 -19.70
N ARG A 177 5.07 -15.58 -19.44
CA ARG A 177 4.67 -16.97 -19.13
C ARG A 177 5.00 -17.92 -20.28
N ASP A 178 4.68 -17.53 -21.51
CA ASP A 178 4.82 -18.39 -22.69
C ASP A 178 6.29 -18.60 -23.08
N THR A 179 7.15 -17.61 -22.81
CA THR A 179 8.61 -17.76 -22.87
C THR A 179 9.09 -18.80 -21.86
N LEU A 180 8.69 -18.69 -20.58
CA LEU A 180 9.07 -19.65 -19.53
C LEU A 180 8.57 -21.07 -19.83
N LEU A 181 7.32 -21.21 -20.29
CA LEU A 181 6.78 -22.49 -20.75
C LEU A 181 7.63 -23.06 -21.89
N THR A 182 7.98 -22.26 -22.90
CA THR A 182 8.77 -22.70 -24.06
C THR A 182 10.17 -23.16 -23.65
N THR A 183 10.89 -22.40 -22.81
CA THR A 183 12.23 -22.74 -22.31
C THR A 183 12.31 -24.12 -21.66
N TYR A 184 11.23 -24.57 -21.02
CA TYR A 184 11.16 -25.84 -20.30
C TYR A 184 10.17 -26.84 -20.94
N SER A 185 9.99 -26.78 -22.26
CA SER A 185 9.19 -27.73 -23.04
C SER A 185 7.75 -27.91 -22.54
N ASN A 186 7.14 -26.82 -22.06
CA ASN A 186 5.85 -26.69 -21.40
C ASN A 186 5.70 -27.45 -20.06
N ASN A 187 6.73 -28.14 -19.57
CA ASN A 187 6.61 -29.10 -18.47
C ASN A 187 7.19 -28.55 -17.14
N MET A 188 6.40 -27.71 -16.48
CA MET A 188 6.73 -27.13 -15.16
C MET A 188 6.87 -28.18 -14.05
N VAL A 189 6.24 -29.36 -14.19
CA VAL A 189 6.35 -30.45 -13.19
C VAL A 189 7.73 -31.11 -13.24
N SER A 190 8.22 -31.43 -14.44
CA SER A 190 9.58 -31.96 -14.60
C SER A 190 10.64 -30.90 -14.30
N LEU A 191 10.36 -29.62 -14.52
CA LEU A 191 11.20 -28.52 -14.02
C LEU A 191 11.29 -28.56 -12.48
N LYS A 192 10.15 -28.56 -11.77
CA LYS A 192 10.11 -28.59 -10.30
C LYS A 192 10.79 -29.82 -9.73
N SER A 193 10.46 -31.01 -10.24
CA SER A 193 11.08 -32.27 -9.82
C SER A 193 12.60 -32.27 -10.09
N GLY A 194 13.06 -31.66 -11.19
CA GLY A 194 14.48 -31.50 -11.49
C GLY A 194 15.19 -30.46 -10.62
N ILE A 195 14.49 -29.42 -10.14
CA ILE A 195 14.99 -28.48 -9.13
C ILE A 195 15.12 -29.20 -7.78
N ASP A 196 14.06 -29.87 -7.33
CA ASP A 196 14.01 -30.56 -6.04
C ASP A 196 15.09 -31.64 -5.91
N ALA A 197 15.35 -32.41 -6.98
CA ALA A 197 16.40 -33.41 -7.01
C ALA A 197 17.81 -32.82 -6.89
N ASP A 198 18.07 -31.67 -7.51
CA ASP A 198 19.38 -30.98 -7.38
C ASP A 198 19.51 -30.26 -6.03
N MET A 199 18.40 -29.78 -5.47
CA MET A 199 18.37 -29.06 -4.18
C MET A 199 18.81 -29.93 -3.00
N VAL A 200 18.63 -31.27 -3.07
CA VAL A 200 19.19 -32.21 -2.09
C VAL A 200 20.71 -32.04 -1.96
N VAL A 201 21.41 -31.80 -3.08
CA VAL A 201 22.87 -31.58 -3.09
C VAL A 201 23.21 -30.20 -2.53
N VAL A 202 22.44 -29.16 -2.86
CA VAL A 202 22.60 -27.81 -2.29
C VAL A 202 22.51 -27.87 -0.76
N ASN A 203 21.41 -28.39 -0.22
CA ASN A 203 21.18 -28.49 1.22
C ASN A 203 22.31 -29.26 1.94
N GLN A 204 22.86 -30.30 1.27
CA GLN A 204 24.02 -31.04 1.78
C GLN A 204 25.31 -30.20 1.81
N ARG A 205 25.52 -29.31 0.83
CA ARG A 205 26.66 -28.39 0.81
C ARG A 205 26.49 -27.22 1.78
N GLU A 206 25.27 -26.75 2.00
CA GLU A 206 24.98 -25.73 3.02
C GLU A 206 25.35 -26.24 4.42
N ALA A 207 24.90 -27.44 4.80
CA ALA A 207 25.31 -28.08 6.06
C ALA A 207 26.83 -28.31 6.18
N GLN A 208 27.55 -28.49 5.06
CA GLN A 208 29.02 -28.58 5.04
C GLN A 208 29.69 -27.22 5.25
N VAL A 209 29.12 -26.13 4.72
CA VAL A 209 29.57 -24.76 4.97
C VAL A 209 29.33 -24.38 6.43
N GLU A 210 28.17 -24.69 7.00
CA GLU A 210 27.86 -24.45 8.42
C GLU A 210 28.85 -25.19 9.35
N ALA A 211 29.09 -26.47 9.09
CA ALA A 211 30.05 -27.26 9.86
C ALA A 211 31.49 -26.72 9.75
N ALA A 212 31.94 -26.35 8.54
CA ALA A 212 33.25 -25.75 8.35
C ALA A 212 33.38 -24.37 9.02
N GLN A 213 32.32 -23.55 8.98
CA GLN A 213 32.27 -22.25 9.64
C GLN A 213 32.35 -22.40 11.16
N ALA A 214 31.65 -23.38 11.75
CA ALA A 214 31.72 -23.66 13.18
C ALA A 214 33.15 -24.05 13.62
N VAL A 215 33.82 -24.94 12.87
CA VAL A 215 35.22 -25.33 13.12
C VAL A 215 36.17 -24.14 12.98
N GLN A 216 36.04 -23.35 11.92
CA GLN A 216 36.89 -22.18 11.67
C GLN A 216 36.73 -21.12 12.77
N THR A 217 35.51 -20.92 13.27
CA THR A 217 35.20 -20.00 14.38
C THR A 217 35.81 -20.48 15.70
N ALA A 218 35.72 -21.78 16.00
CA ALA A 218 36.34 -22.37 17.20
C ALA A 218 37.88 -22.32 17.16
N ASN A 219 38.46 -22.53 15.99
CA ASN A 219 39.90 -22.39 15.77
C ASN A 219 40.36 -20.94 15.92
N TYR A 220 39.58 -19.96 15.42
CA TYR A 220 39.86 -18.54 15.63
C TYR A 220 39.84 -18.16 17.12
N GLY A 221 38.83 -18.61 17.87
CA GLY A 221 38.76 -18.39 19.32
C GLY A 221 39.95 -19.01 20.07
N THR A 222 40.37 -20.21 19.67
CA THR A 222 41.55 -20.89 20.21
C THR A 222 42.84 -20.13 19.90
N MET A 223 43.02 -19.68 18.65
CA MET A 223 44.16 -18.88 18.20
C MET A 223 44.23 -17.54 18.93
N SER A 224 43.11 -16.84 19.10
CA SER A 224 43.02 -15.58 19.85
C SER A 224 43.39 -15.75 21.32
N THR A 225 42.91 -16.82 21.96
CA THR A 225 43.28 -17.16 23.35
C THR A 225 44.79 -17.40 23.46
N ARG A 226 45.38 -18.16 22.53
CA ARG A 226 46.83 -18.45 22.50
C ARG A 226 47.67 -17.22 22.16
N TYR A 227 47.22 -16.35 21.25
CA TYR A 227 47.88 -15.09 20.91
C TYR A 227 48.03 -14.19 22.14
N ASN A 228 46.96 -14.05 22.93
CA ASN A 228 46.95 -13.25 24.15
C ASN A 228 47.84 -13.85 25.26
N ALA A 229 47.91 -15.19 25.35
CA ALA A 229 48.78 -15.89 26.29
C ALA A 229 50.26 -15.95 25.86
N ALA A 230 50.56 -15.76 24.57
CA ALA A 230 51.92 -15.78 24.06
C ALA A 230 52.70 -14.50 24.44
N PRO A 231 53.99 -14.60 24.82
CA PRO A 231 54.78 -13.49 25.34
C PRO A 231 55.00 -12.39 24.30
N ALA A 232 54.90 -11.13 24.71
CA ALA A 232 55.02 -9.98 23.80
C ALA A 232 56.39 -9.90 23.08
N GLN A 233 57.45 -10.44 23.69
CA GLN A 233 58.80 -10.55 23.14
C GLN A 233 59.49 -11.78 23.74
N VAL A 234 60.35 -12.47 22.97
CA VAL A 234 61.22 -13.56 23.45
C VAL A 234 62.66 -13.33 22.98
N CYS A 235 63.58 -13.14 23.92
CA CYS A 235 64.98 -12.86 23.64
C CYS A 235 65.88 -14.10 23.74
N GLY A 236 66.86 -14.18 22.84
CA GLY A 236 68.06 -15.00 22.98
C GLY A 236 69.24 -14.17 23.48
N LEU A 237 70.47 -14.63 23.19
CA LEU A 237 71.71 -13.97 23.66
C LEU A 237 72.07 -12.66 22.93
N ILE A 238 71.52 -12.42 21.74
CA ILE A 238 71.90 -11.28 20.86
C ILE A 238 70.67 -10.61 20.22
N PHE A 239 69.60 -11.37 19.96
CA PHE A 239 68.39 -10.91 19.25
C PHE A 239 67.12 -11.35 19.96
N CYS A 240 66.02 -10.65 19.73
CA CYS A 240 64.68 -11.00 20.22
C CYS A 240 63.68 -11.17 19.07
N ALA A 241 62.69 -12.03 19.26
CA ALA A 241 61.52 -12.15 18.40
C ALA A 241 60.31 -11.52 19.11
N ASP A 242 59.68 -10.54 18.47
CA ASP A 242 58.47 -9.90 18.97
C ASP A 242 57.21 -10.70 18.59
N ARG A 243 56.13 -10.54 19.37
CA ARG A 243 54.81 -11.05 18.97
C ARG A 243 54.36 -10.29 17.71
N PRO A 244 53.90 -10.98 16.65
CA PRO A 244 53.41 -10.33 15.44
C PRO A 244 52.31 -9.30 15.75
N THR A 245 52.34 -8.16 15.06
CA THR A 245 51.38 -7.07 15.27
C THR A 245 49.97 -7.39 14.78
N THR A 246 49.83 -8.42 13.94
CA THR A 246 48.56 -8.96 13.43
C THR A 246 48.33 -10.38 13.95
N ILE A 247 47.14 -10.60 14.52
CA ILE A 247 46.66 -11.95 14.82
C ILE A 247 46.53 -12.77 13.52
N GLY A 248 46.99 -14.03 13.54
CA GLY A 248 47.05 -14.90 12.36
C GLY A 248 48.40 -14.89 11.64
N ALA A 249 49.32 -13.96 11.96
CA ALA A 249 50.73 -14.10 11.60
C ALA A 249 51.46 -14.93 12.68
N LYS A 250 52.44 -15.76 12.27
CA LYS A 250 53.29 -16.55 13.20
C LYS A 250 54.45 -15.72 13.72
N TYR A 251 54.97 -16.07 14.91
CA TYR A 251 56.31 -15.61 15.32
C TYR A 251 57.34 -16.17 14.35
N ASP A 252 58.17 -15.29 13.78
CA ASP A 252 59.45 -15.71 13.20
C ASP A 252 60.48 -15.84 14.33
N CYS A 253 60.87 -17.08 14.63
CA CYS A 253 61.89 -17.35 15.64
C CYS A 253 63.32 -17.34 15.06
N GLY A 254 63.52 -17.32 13.73
CA GLY A 254 64.83 -17.43 13.09
C GLY A 254 65.73 -18.49 13.73
N ALA A 255 66.93 -18.08 14.15
CA ALA A 255 67.89 -18.90 14.91
C ALA A 255 67.77 -18.75 16.45
N ILE A 256 66.75 -18.07 16.96
CA ILE A 256 66.57 -17.78 18.38
C ILE A 256 66.01 -19.02 19.09
N LEU A 257 66.90 -19.86 19.62
CA LEU A 257 66.56 -21.11 20.31
C LEU A 257 65.50 -20.91 21.43
N ALA A 258 65.58 -19.82 22.18
CA ALA A 258 64.61 -19.49 23.23
C ALA A 258 63.19 -19.23 22.70
N CYS A 259 63.04 -18.72 21.47
CA CYS A 259 61.76 -18.59 20.79
C CYS A 259 61.29 -19.95 20.27
N SER A 260 62.17 -20.69 19.56
CA SER A 260 61.82 -21.99 18.96
C SER A 260 61.51 -23.09 19.98
N THR A 261 61.93 -22.93 21.23
CA THR A 261 61.66 -23.86 22.34
C THR A 261 60.47 -23.46 23.21
N ASN A 262 60.04 -22.19 23.20
CA ASN A 262 58.95 -21.69 24.05
C ASN A 262 57.59 -22.33 23.69
N ASN A 263 56.95 -22.97 24.66
CA ASN A 263 55.69 -23.68 24.42
C ASN A 263 54.54 -22.75 24.01
N ALA A 264 54.39 -21.58 24.62
CA ALA A 264 53.30 -20.65 24.26
C ALA A 264 53.46 -20.11 22.82
N VAL A 265 54.70 -19.90 22.37
CA VAL A 265 55.01 -19.52 20.98
C VAL A 265 54.69 -20.66 20.01
N LYS A 266 55.09 -21.90 20.34
CA LYS A 266 54.73 -23.10 19.56
C LYS A 266 53.22 -23.29 19.48
N ASP A 267 52.53 -23.21 20.60
CA ASP A 267 51.08 -23.40 20.71
C ASP A 267 50.33 -22.37 19.88
N TYR A 268 50.73 -21.10 19.93
CA TYR A 268 50.15 -20.08 19.08
C TYR A 268 50.45 -20.35 17.59
N ASN A 269 51.72 -20.56 17.21
CA ASN A 269 52.10 -20.83 15.82
C ASN A 269 51.38 -22.06 15.22
N ALA A 270 51.17 -23.11 16.01
CA ALA A 270 50.39 -24.28 15.61
C ALA A 270 48.88 -23.98 15.49
N SER A 271 48.32 -23.11 16.36
CA SER A 271 46.92 -22.69 16.22
C SER A 271 46.67 -21.79 15.01
N VAL A 272 47.68 -21.05 14.53
CA VAL A 272 47.65 -20.34 13.25
C VAL A 272 47.54 -21.33 12.08
N ASP A 273 48.30 -22.43 12.08
CA ASP A 273 48.18 -23.48 11.07
C ASP A 273 46.78 -24.12 11.06
N THR A 274 46.27 -24.49 12.23
CA THR A 274 44.92 -25.06 12.37
C THR A 274 43.83 -24.09 11.90
N TYR A 275 43.95 -22.79 12.23
CA TYR A 275 43.03 -21.76 11.77
C TYR A 275 43.08 -21.59 10.24
N ASN A 276 44.27 -21.50 9.65
CA ASN A 276 44.46 -21.36 8.20
C ASN A 276 43.87 -22.57 7.45
N SER A 277 44.19 -23.80 7.87
CA SER A 277 43.66 -25.02 7.26
C SER A 277 42.12 -25.12 7.37
N SER A 278 41.52 -24.65 8.47
CA SER A 278 40.05 -24.56 8.56
C SER A 278 39.45 -23.45 7.71
N THR A 279 40.20 -22.39 7.39
CA THR A 279 39.77 -21.31 6.49
C THR A 279 39.84 -21.73 5.02
N GLU A 280 40.85 -22.52 4.64
CA GLU A 280 40.91 -23.24 3.36
C GLU A 280 39.73 -24.22 3.23
N SER A 281 39.46 -25.00 4.28
CA SER A 281 38.34 -25.96 4.33
C SER A 281 36.96 -25.27 4.17
N LEU A 282 36.76 -24.14 4.83
CA LEU A 282 35.55 -23.30 4.68
C LEU A 282 35.41 -22.75 3.26
N THR A 283 36.51 -22.25 2.69
CA THR A 283 36.54 -21.73 1.31
C THR A 283 36.21 -22.83 0.30
N ALA A 284 36.76 -24.03 0.47
CA ALA A 284 36.43 -25.19 -0.34
C ALA A 284 34.97 -25.62 -0.18
N ALA A 285 34.40 -25.58 1.03
CA ALA A 285 32.97 -25.85 1.24
C ALA A 285 32.08 -24.83 0.50
N GLN A 286 32.40 -23.54 0.59
CA GLN A 286 31.69 -22.46 -0.10
C GLN A 286 31.78 -22.58 -1.63
N GLN A 287 32.94 -22.96 -2.17
CA GLN A 287 33.12 -23.25 -3.60
C GLN A 287 32.24 -24.45 -4.03
N ASN A 288 32.19 -25.53 -3.24
CA ASN A 288 31.33 -26.68 -3.52
C ASN A 288 29.83 -26.34 -3.49
N LEU A 289 29.40 -25.45 -2.59
CA LEU A 289 28.03 -24.92 -2.56
C LEU A 289 27.71 -24.08 -3.81
N SER A 290 28.61 -23.17 -4.19
CA SER A 290 28.47 -22.37 -5.41
C SER A 290 28.42 -23.23 -6.68
N ALA A 291 29.21 -24.30 -6.73
CA ALA A 291 29.18 -25.29 -7.81
C ALA A 291 27.84 -26.05 -7.86
N ALA A 292 27.24 -26.42 -6.73
CA ALA A 292 25.92 -27.07 -6.68
C ALA A 292 24.81 -26.16 -7.25
N TRP A 293 24.80 -24.88 -6.88
CA TRP A 293 23.89 -23.88 -7.47
C TRP A 293 24.12 -23.63 -8.97
N SER A 294 25.33 -23.94 -9.47
CA SER A 294 25.73 -23.79 -10.87
C SER A 294 25.40 -25.03 -11.74
N VAL A 295 24.84 -26.10 -11.18
CA VAL A 295 24.50 -27.33 -11.92
C VAL A 295 23.51 -27.03 -13.05
N SER A 296 23.96 -27.21 -14.29
CA SER A 296 23.20 -26.93 -15.50
C SER A 296 22.46 -28.17 -16.02
N ARG A 297 21.19 -28.00 -16.37
CA ARG A 297 20.38 -28.98 -17.11
C ARG A 297 19.83 -28.28 -18.36
N ASN A 298 19.99 -28.91 -19.54
CA ASN A 298 19.59 -28.35 -20.84
C ASN A 298 20.12 -26.91 -21.11
N GLY A 299 21.29 -26.57 -20.58
CA GLY A 299 21.90 -25.25 -20.70
C GLY A 299 21.55 -24.25 -19.58
N VAL A 300 20.62 -24.58 -18.68
CA VAL A 300 20.15 -23.66 -17.62
C VAL A 300 20.55 -24.13 -16.22
N THR A 301 21.16 -23.25 -15.42
CA THR A 301 21.63 -23.53 -14.05
C THR A 301 20.48 -23.79 -13.08
N LEU A 302 20.77 -24.41 -11.93
CA LEU A 302 19.80 -24.59 -10.85
C LEU A 302 19.27 -23.24 -10.33
N SER A 303 20.15 -22.26 -10.15
CA SER A 303 19.78 -20.90 -9.74
C SER A 303 18.78 -20.23 -10.68
N GLN A 304 19.01 -20.31 -12.01
CA GLN A 304 18.08 -19.75 -12.99
C GLN A 304 16.78 -20.56 -13.05
N ARG A 305 16.83 -21.90 -13.01
CA ARG A 305 15.64 -22.77 -12.97
C ARG A 305 14.72 -22.48 -11.79
N ALA A 306 15.29 -22.27 -10.60
CA ALA A 306 14.53 -21.91 -9.40
C ALA A 306 13.84 -20.55 -9.56
N SER A 307 14.60 -19.53 -9.98
CA SER A 307 14.07 -18.17 -10.24
C SER A 307 12.96 -18.15 -11.30
N ASP A 308 13.15 -18.89 -12.40
CA ASP A 308 12.17 -19.03 -13.48
C ASP A 308 10.90 -19.75 -13.01
N TYR A 309 11.04 -20.78 -12.18
CA TYR A 309 9.90 -21.49 -11.60
C TYR A 309 9.11 -20.56 -10.67
N ASP A 310 9.77 -19.87 -9.74
CA ASP A 310 9.12 -18.90 -8.84
C ASP A 310 8.45 -17.77 -9.63
N LYS A 311 9.07 -17.30 -10.72
CA LYS A 311 8.47 -16.33 -11.64
C LYS A 311 7.23 -16.89 -12.34
N PHE A 312 7.23 -18.16 -12.77
CA PHE A 312 6.04 -18.82 -13.30
C PHE A 312 4.93 -18.91 -12.24
N ILE A 313 5.25 -19.26 -10.99
CA ILE A 313 4.30 -19.32 -9.87
C ILE A 313 3.67 -17.93 -9.60
N GLN A 314 4.46 -16.85 -9.65
CA GLN A 314 3.96 -15.47 -9.54
C GLN A 314 3.02 -15.05 -10.70
N LEU A 315 3.26 -15.57 -11.90
CA LEU A 315 2.45 -15.29 -13.09
C LEU A 315 1.16 -16.12 -13.13
N CYS A 316 1.23 -17.40 -12.76
CA CYS A 316 0.23 -18.41 -13.12
C CYS A 316 -0.36 -19.19 -11.92
N GLY A 317 0.13 -18.92 -10.70
CA GLY A 317 -0.20 -19.66 -9.48
C GLY A 317 0.55 -20.99 -9.36
N ALA A 318 0.52 -21.59 -8.17
CA ALA A 318 0.99 -22.96 -7.97
C ALA A 318 0.05 -23.94 -8.70
N GLN A 319 0.62 -24.79 -9.55
CA GLN A 319 -0.12 -25.75 -10.38
C GLN A 319 0.68 -27.04 -10.56
N GLY A 320 -0.04 -28.18 -10.65
CA GLY A 320 0.51 -29.41 -11.18
C GLY A 320 0.10 -29.58 -12.65
N GLY A 321 1.08 -29.58 -13.56
CA GLY A 321 0.88 -30.01 -14.95
C GLY A 321 1.63 -29.17 -16.00
N SER A 322 1.37 -29.50 -17.27
CA SER A 322 1.77 -28.71 -18.45
C SER A 322 0.71 -27.63 -18.73
N ALA A 323 0.48 -26.75 -17.76
CA ALA A 323 -0.63 -25.79 -17.79
C ALA A 323 -0.31 -24.57 -18.68
N THR A 324 -0.85 -24.57 -19.90
CA THR A 324 -0.88 -23.39 -20.80
C THR A 324 -1.84 -22.29 -20.31
N THR A 325 -2.67 -22.59 -19.31
CA THR A 325 -3.65 -21.70 -18.68
C THR A 325 -3.25 -21.39 -17.23
N CYS A 326 -3.51 -20.15 -16.79
CA CYS A 326 -3.25 -19.75 -15.41
C CYS A 326 -4.49 -19.94 -14.55
N VAL A 327 -4.36 -20.79 -13.52
CA VAL A 327 -5.40 -21.00 -12.50
C VAL A 327 -5.45 -19.82 -11.51
N SER A 328 -4.32 -19.17 -11.26
CA SER A 328 -4.20 -18.02 -10.36
C SER A 328 -3.01 -17.14 -10.76
N GLY A 329 -2.48 -16.35 -9.83
CA GLY A 329 -1.33 -15.49 -10.06
C GLY A 329 -1.68 -14.19 -10.78
N THR A 330 -0.66 -13.55 -11.35
CA THR A 330 -0.78 -12.21 -11.92
C THR A 330 -1.53 -12.19 -13.26
N VAL A 331 -1.39 -13.20 -14.11
CA VAL A 331 -2.12 -13.27 -15.40
C VAL A 331 -3.63 -13.32 -15.15
N THR A 332 -4.11 -14.30 -14.37
CA THR A 332 -5.55 -14.47 -14.08
C THR A 332 -6.15 -13.27 -13.33
N ARG A 333 -5.34 -12.55 -12.54
CA ARG A 333 -5.75 -11.28 -11.91
C ARG A 333 -5.90 -10.18 -12.97
N THR A 334 -4.93 -9.98 -13.84
CA THR A 334 -5.02 -8.95 -14.89
C THR A 334 -6.14 -9.29 -15.89
N GLU A 335 -6.43 -10.56 -16.19
CA GLU A 335 -7.59 -10.97 -17.00
C GLU A 335 -8.93 -10.51 -16.39
N LYS A 336 -9.13 -10.73 -15.08
CA LYS A 336 -10.32 -10.21 -14.38
C LYS A 336 -10.36 -8.68 -14.43
N ASN A 337 -9.22 -8.02 -14.20
CA ASN A 337 -9.14 -6.56 -14.31
C ASN A 337 -9.47 -6.04 -15.71
N VAL A 338 -9.08 -6.73 -16.80
CA VAL A 338 -9.46 -6.36 -18.18
C VAL A 338 -10.97 -6.31 -18.32
N SER A 339 -11.69 -7.33 -17.82
CA SER A 339 -13.16 -7.36 -17.89
C SER A 339 -13.81 -6.21 -17.09
N THR A 340 -13.23 -5.82 -15.95
CA THR A 340 -13.69 -4.66 -15.17
C THR A 340 -13.44 -3.35 -15.91
N VAL A 341 -12.25 -3.14 -16.48
CA VAL A 341 -11.91 -1.92 -17.23
C VAL A 341 -12.76 -1.79 -18.50
N GLN A 342 -13.03 -2.90 -19.19
CA GLN A 342 -13.96 -2.96 -20.32
C GLN A 342 -15.40 -2.60 -19.93
N LEU A 343 -15.86 -3.07 -18.76
CA LEU A 343 -17.21 -2.77 -18.26
C LEU A 343 -17.40 -1.27 -17.99
N VAL A 344 -16.40 -0.60 -17.39
CA VAL A 344 -16.44 0.87 -17.19
C VAL A 344 -16.37 1.60 -18.52
N ALA A 345 -15.41 1.26 -19.39
CA ALA A 345 -15.22 1.91 -20.68
C ALA A 345 -16.48 1.80 -21.56
N GLY A 346 -17.07 0.60 -21.64
CA GLY A 346 -18.30 0.35 -22.39
C GLY A 346 -19.50 1.10 -21.81
N ALA A 347 -19.61 1.23 -20.48
CA ALA A 347 -20.66 2.04 -19.86
C ALA A 347 -20.50 3.53 -20.22
N MET A 348 -19.28 4.07 -20.19
CA MET A 348 -18.98 5.46 -20.54
C MET A 348 -19.17 5.77 -22.03
N GLN A 349 -19.05 4.78 -22.92
CA GLN A 349 -19.33 4.93 -24.35
C GLN A 349 -20.83 4.87 -24.69
N ASN A 350 -21.59 4.01 -24.00
CA ASN A 350 -22.97 3.70 -24.38
C ASN A 350 -24.05 4.38 -23.51
N SER A 351 -23.65 5.06 -22.42
CA SER A 351 -24.59 5.65 -21.45
C SER A 351 -24.34 7.15 -21.28
N ALA A 352 -25.40 7.93 -21.07
CA ALA A 352 -25.32 9.27 -20.50
C ALA A 352 -24.98 9.26 -18.98
N GLY A 353 -24.24 8.25 -18.52
CA GLY A 353 -23.92 8.00 -17.11
C GLY A 353 -22.86 8.96 -16.62
N THR A 354 -23.28 10.08 -16.03
CA THR A 354 -22.37 11.00 -15.36
C THR A 354 -21.85 10.38 -14.07
N ARG A 355 -20.55 10.53 -13.83
CA ARG A 355 -19.95 10.21 -12.53
C ARG A 355 -20.50 11.15 -11.46
N ILE A 356 -20.98 10.60 -10.36
CA ILE A 356 -21.52 11.36 -9.24
C ILE A 356 -20.43 12.26 -8.65
N GLN A 357 -20.82 13.52 -8.44
CA GLN A 357 -19.94 14.57 -7.94
C GLN A 357 -19.76 14.43 -6.43
N GLY A 358 -18.51 14.47 -5.98
CA GLY A 358 -18.11 14.37 -4.59
C GLY A 358 -17.77 15.73 -3.97
N LEU A 359 -16.77 15.71 -3.09
CA LEU A 359 -16.29 16.88 -2.35
C LEU A 359 -15.04 17.49 -2.97
N ASP A 360 -14.98 18.80 -3.02
CA ASP A 360 -13.70 19.51 -2.99
C ASP A 360 -13.35 19.80 -1.52
N ILE A 361 -12.23 19.27 -1.05
CA ILE A 361 -11.74 19.41 0.33
C ILE A 361 -10.39 20.11 0.28
N GLY A 362 -10.12 21.08 1.15
CA GLY A 362 -8.75 21.56 1.27
C GLY A 362 -8.47 22.44 2.47
N ILE A 363 -7.18 22.55 2.77
CA ILE A 363 -6.62 23.42 3.79
C ILE A 363 -5.36 24.10 3.26
N LYS A 364 -5.21 25.39 3.59
CA LYS A 364 -4.11 26.27 3.21
C LYS A 364 -3.54 26.86 4.50
N THR A 365 -2.24 26.78 4.70
CA THR A 365 -1.55 27.28 5.90
C THR A 365 -0.34 28.14 5.55
N ARG A 366 -0.04 29.09 6.43
CA ARG A 366 1.16 29.93 6.35
C ARG A 366 1.96 29.80 7.65
N PHE A 367 3.23 29.46 7.53
CA PHE A 367 4.17 29.34 8.64
C PHE A 367 5.00 30.62 8.71
N THR A 368 5.07 31.24 9.89
CA THR A 368 5.92 32.41 10.14
C THR A 368 7.13 31.96 10.95
N LEU A 369 8.31 31.99 10.32
CA LEU A 369 9.53 31.35 10.80
C LEU A 369 10.69 32.35 10.93
N PRO A 370 11.56 32.24 11.95
CA PRO A 370 12.84 32.94 11.95
C PRO A 370 13.75 32.37 10.87
N SER A 371 14.46 33.24 10.14
CA SER A 371 15.35 32.87 9.04
C SER A 371 16.64 33.67 9.12
N VAL A 372 17.78 33.00 8.96
CA VAL A 372 19.11 33.62 8.98
C VAL A 372 19.75 33.38 7.61
N ALA A 373 20.19 34.45 6.95
CA ALA A 373 20.98 34.33 5.72
C ALA A 373 22.42 33.95 6.08
N TYR A 374 22.95 32.90 5.47
CA TYR A 374 24.35 32.49 5.60
C TYR A 374 25.10 32.82 4.32
N GLY A 375 26.24 33.50 4.45
CA GLY A 375 27.15 33.83 3.35
C GLY A 375 28.60 33.51 3.69
N SER A 376 29.53 33.88 2.80
CA SER A 376 30.97 33.69 3.01
C SER A 376 31.53 34.44 4.23
N GLY A 377 30.84 35.48 4.71
CA GLY A 377 31.14 36.20 5.96
C GLY A 377 30.48 35.61 7.22
N GLY A 378 29.79 34.47 7.13
CA GLY A 378 29.07 33.85 8.25
C GLY A 378 27.56 34.15 8.26
N ALA A 379 26.98 34.17 9.46
CA ALA A 379 25.55 34.41 9.69
C ALA A 379 25.21 35.91 9.66
N GLY A 380 24.20 36.27 8.86
CA GLY A 380 23.60 37.60 8.86
C GLY A 380 22.58 37.79 9.99
N ALA A 381 21.84 38.91 9.95
CA ALA A 381 20.76 39.17 10.89
C ALA A 381 19.59 38.18 10.72
N THR A 382 18.98 37.77 11.84
CA THR A 382 17.73 37.00 11.82
C THR A 382 16.58 37.88 11.33
N THR A 383 15.90 37.44 10.28
CA THR A 383 14.66 38.03 9.75
C THR A 383 13.51 37.03 9.88
N THR A 384 12.31 37.42 9.43
CA THR A 384 11.14 36.54 9.38
C THR A 384 10.88 36.09 7.94
N ARG A 385 10.77 34.79 7.72
CA ARG A 385 10.31 34.19 6.46
C ARG A 385 8.87 33.71 6.63
N GLN A 386 8.08 33.78 5.55
CA GLN A 386 6.77 33.14 5.47
C GLN A 386 6.82 32.00 4.46
N ASP A 387 6.53 30.79 4.92
CA ASP A 387 6.38 29.60 4.08
C ASP A 387 4.88 29.27 3.93
N TYR A 388 4.52 28.63 2.84
CA TYR A 388 3.15 28.22 2.54
C TYR A 388 3.06 26.70 2.34
N PHE A 389 2.02 26.09 2.88
CA PHE A 389 1.61 24.73 2.51
C PHE A 389 0.11 24.72 2.19
N GLY A 390 -0.28 23.97 1.16
CA GLY A 390 -1.68 23.69 0.88
C GLY A 390 -1.87 22.28 0.38
N ILE A 391 -2.87 21.60 0.91
CA ILE A 391 -3.37 20.31 0.41
C ILE A 391 -4.82 20.47 -0.02
N ALA A 392 -5.15 19.99 -1.21
CA ALA A 392 -6.51 19.95 -1.73
C ALA A 392 -6.80 18.61 -2.41
N LEU A 393 -8.01 18.10 -2.22
CA LEU A 393 -8.62 17.03 -2.99
C LEU A 393 -9.72 17.66 -3.86
N GLU A 394 -9.74 17.33 -5.15
CA GLU A 394 -10.81 17.72 -6.08
C GLU A 394 -11.65 16.48 -6.44
N ASN A 395 -12.99 16.62 -6.38
CA ASN A 395 -13.97 15.56 -6.63
C ASN A 395 -13.76 14.25 -5.82
N PHE A 396 -13.53 14.38 -4.51
CA PHE A 396 -13.38 13.28 -3.55
C PHE A 396 -14.71 12.54 -3.29
N THR A 397 -14.70 11.23 -3.47
CA THR A 397 -15.85 10.32 -3.34
C THR A 397 -15.52 9.15 -2.43
N LEU A 398 -16.49 8.75 -1.59
CA LEU A 398 -16.35 7.71 -0.56
C LEU A 398 -17.53 6.72 -0.69
N ASN A 399 -17.44 5.84 -1.68
CA ASN A 399 -18.54 4.95 -2.09
C ASN A 399 -18.10 3.50 -1.88
N GLY A 400 -19.00 2.59 -1.48
CA GLY A 400 -18.64 1.18 -1.26
C GLY A 400 -17.87 0.89 0.02
N SER A 401 -17.56 1.90 0.83
CA SER A 401 -16.81 1.75 2.08
C SER A 401 -17.71 1.24 3.20
N TYR A 402 -17.15 0.46 4.13
CA TYR A 402 -17.84 0.02 5.35
C TYR A 402 -16.89 -0.11 6.55
N LEU A 403 -17.48 0.00 7.75
CA LEU A 403 -16.91 -0.37 9.03
C LEU A 403 -17.93 -1.29 9.74
N ASN A 404 -17.54 -2.52 10.01
CA ASN A 404 -18.30 -3.46 10.84
C ASN A 404 -17.71 -3.45 12.25
N LEU A 405 -18.57 -3.43 13.27
CA LEU A 405 -18.23 -3.61 14.68
C LEU A 405 -19.03 -4.79 15.26
N TRP A 406 -18.39 -5.72 15.97
CA TRP A 406 -19.09 -6.81 16.67
C TRP A 406 -18.43 -7.14 18.00
N GLY A 407 -19.10 -7.92 18.85
CA GLY A 407 -18.55 -8.37 20.13
C GLY A 407 -18.20 -9.86 20.10
N ASP A 408 -17.03 -10.23 20.62
CA ASP A 408 -16.71 -11.62 20.94
C ASP A 408 -16.18 -11.77 22.39
N LYS A 409 -15.75 -12.98 22.75
CA LYS A 409 -15.23 -13.29 24.10
C LYS A 409 -13.95 -12.50 24.48
N ALA A 410 -13.28 -11.88 23.51
CA ALA A 410 -12.08 -11.05 23.69
C ALA A 410 -12.38 -9.55 23.53
N GLY A 411 -13.65 -9.13 23.43
CA GLY A 411 -14.09 -7.74 23.43
C GLY A 411 -14.64 -7.26 22.08
N MET A 412 -14.55 -5.95 21.85
CA MET A 412 -15.02 -5.34 20.61
C MET A 412 -14.04 -5.59 19.45
N LYS A 413 -14.58 -6.22 18.40
CA LYS A 413 -13.92 -6.51 17.14
C LYS A 413 -14.39 -5.58 16.03
N LEU A 414 -13.57 -5.44 15.00
CA LEU A 414 -13.90 -4.67 13.81
C LEU A 414 -13.25 -5.23 12.54
N SER A 415 -13.91 -4.94 11.42
CA SER A 415 -13.37 -5.06 10.07
C SER A 415 -13.76 -3.82 9.27
N MET A 416 -12.91 -3.34 8.37
CA MET A 416 -13.24 -2.22 7.51
C MET A 416 -12.74 -2.43 6.07
N SER A 417 -13.47 -1.82 5.13
CA SER A 417 -13.04 -1.58 3.76
C SER A 417 -13.25 -0.11 3.45
N LEU A 418 -12.18 0.58 3.08
CA LEU A 418 -12.16 2.02 2.82
C LEU A 418 -11.80 2.25 1.35
N GLN A 419 -12.82 2.61 0.58
CA GLN A 419 -12.78 2.83 -0.86
C GLN A 419 -12.93 4.34 -1.14
N MET A 420 -11.80 5.00 -1.38
CA MET A 420 -11.71 6.44 -1.62
C MET A 420 -11.24 6.68 -3.05
N TYR A 421 -11.86 7.63 -3.75
CA TYR A 421 -11.33 8.16 -5.00
C TYR A 421 -11.38 9.69 -5.02
N ALA A 422 -10.40 10.35 -5.62
CA ALA A 422 -10.43 11.77 -5.99
C ALA A 422 -9.88 11.98 -7.41
N ASP A 423 -10.45 12.92 -8.16
CA ASP A 423 -9.95 13.27 -9.50
C ASP A 423 -8.56 13.89 -9.42
N LYS A 424 -8.29 14.70 -8.39
CA LYS A 424 -6.94 15.22 -8.09
C LYS A 424 -6.64 15.23 -6.59
N LEU A 425 -5.39 14.96 -6.23
CA LEU A 425 -4.74 15.38 -4.98
C LEU A 425 -3.63 16.38 -5.33
N ILE A 426 -3.70 17.57 -4.74
CA ILE A 426 -2.82 18.71 -5.05
C ILE A 426 -2.08 19.09 -3.77
N LEU A 427 -0.75 19.02 -3.80
CA LEU A 427 0.15 19.52 -2.75
C LEU A 427 0.88 20.77 -3.27
N SER A 428 0.86 21.83 -2.48
CA SER A 428 1.25 23.18 -2.91
C SER A 428 2.23 23.81 -1.92
N GLY A 429 3.48 24.00 -2.32
CA GLY A 429 4.48 24.80 -1.58
C GLY A 429 4.39 26.31 -1.86
N CYS A 430 3.42 26.73 -2.67
CA CYS A 430 3.23 28.10 -3.12
C CYS A 430 1.73 28.45 -3.19
N GLU A 431 1.41 29.70 -2.87
CA GLU A 431 0.04 30.20 -2.75
C GLU A 431 -0.51 30.60 -4.13
N THR A 432 0.17 31.54 -4.78
CA THR A 432 -0.17 32.15 -6.08
C THR A 432 0.63 31.56 -7.24
N CYS A 433 0.58 30.23 -7.38
CA CYS A 433 1.30 29.49 -8.44
C CYS A 433 0.39 28.58 -9.27
N SER A 434 0.79 28.27 -10.50
CA SER A 434 0.03 27.37 -11.37
C SER A 434 0.21 25.89 -10.96
N ASP A 435 -0.56 24.99 -11.56
CA ASP A 435 -0.46 23.56 -11.25
C ASP A 435 0.86 22.93 -11.72
N SER A 436 1.54 23.52 -12.73
CA SER A 436 2.90 23.11 -13.12
C SER A 436 3.99 23.56 -12.13
N ASN A 437 3.61 24.15 -10.98
CA ASN A 437 4.50 24.46 -9.87
C ASN A 437 4.11 23.70 -8.58
N ARG A 438 3.15 22.78 -8.67
CA ARG A 438 2.62 21.98 -7.56
C ARG A 438 3.01 20.51 -7.75
N ALA A 439 2.75 19.67 -6.74
CA ALA A 439 2.63 18.23 -6.98
C ALA A 439 1.14 17.91 -7.16
N VAL A 440 0.78 17.31 -8.30
CA VAL A 440 -0.59 16.99 -8.68
C VAL A 440 -0.67 15.52 -9.07
N ALA A 441 -1.26 14.72 -8.20
CA ALA A 441 -1.69 13.37 -8.51
C ALA A 441 -3.10 13.41 -9.11
N LYS A 442 -3.32 12.80 -10.27
CA LYS A 442 -4.65 12.62 -10.90
C LYS A 442 -5.12 11.17 -10.77
N ASN A 443 -6.44 10.98 -10.76
CA ASN A 443 -7.10 9.67 -10.68
C ASN A 443 -6.58 8.88 -9.47
N VAL A 444 -6.77 9.44 -8.27
CA VAL A 444 -6.20 8.95 -7.03
C VAL A 444 -7.19 8.00 -6.36
N TYR A 445 -6.86 6.71 -6.29
CA TYR A 445 -7.73 5.65 -5.78
C TYR A 445 -7.06 4.87 -4.64
N PHE A 446 -7.75 4.75 -3.52
CA PHE A 446 -7.37 3.91 -2.37
C PHE A 446 -8.44 2.84 -2.12
N ASP A 447 -7.96 1.63 -1.84
CA ASP A 447 -8.70 0.43 -1.46
C ASP A 447 -8.00 -0.12 -0.23
N LEU A 448 -8.46 0.25 0.97
CA LEU A 448 -7.76 -0.04 2.22
C LEU A 448 -8.62 -0.94 3.11
N ASN A 449 -8.16 -2.17 3.30
CA ASN A 449 -8.85 -3.23 4.00
C ASN A 449 -8.07 -3.63 5.26
N LEU A 450 -8.76 -3.78 6.38
CA LEU A 450 -8.16 -4.04 7.71
C LEU A 450 -9.13 -4.86 8.57
N GLY A 451 -8.58 -5.80 9.36
CA GLY A 451 -9.35 -6.51 10.39
C GLY A 451 -10.21 -7.66 9.86
N ASP A 452 -9.67 -8.55 9.02
CA ASP A 452 -10.43 -9.67 8.45
C ASP A 452 -11.08 -10.54 9.54
N ALA A 453 -12.40 -10.68 9.48
CA ALA A 453 -13.21 -11.30 10.52
C ALA A 453 -12.87 -12.78 10.81
N ASN A 454 -12.27 -13.49 9.86
CA ASN A 454 -11.95 -14.92 9.96
C ASN A 454 -10.47 -15.16 10.25
N TYR A 455 -9.57 -14.33 9.68
CA TYR A 455 -8.12 -14.57 9.74
C TYR A 455 -7.37 -13.61 10.66
N GLN A 456 -7.86 -12.38 10.87
CA GLN A 456 -7.16 -11.33 11.61
C GLN A 456 -8.11 -10.24 12.15
N PRO A 457 -9.13 -10.57 12.98
CA PRO A 457 -10.13 -9.59 13.39
C PRO A 457 -9.48 -8.52 14.28
N ALA A 458 -9.52 -7.26 13.83
CA ALA A 458 -8.94 -6.15 14.55
C ALA A 458 -9.79 -5.83 15.80
N THR A 459 -9.17 -5.20 16.79
CA THR A 459 -9.82 -4.79 18.05
C THR A 459 -9.76 -3.28 18.19
N LEU A 460 -10.86 -2.69 18.70
CA LEU A 460 -10.86 -1.32 19.22
C LEU A 460 -11.15 -1.40 20.72
N THR A 461 -10.19 -0.94 21.53
CA THR A 461 -10.29 -0.96 23.00
C THR A 461 -9.98 0.41 23.59
N VAL A 462 -10.36 0.63 24.85
CA VAL A 462 -10.03 1.83 25.63
C VAL A 462 -9.05 1.43 26.73
N ALA A 463 -7.90 2.11 26.80
CA ALA A 463 -6.91 1.93 27.85
C ALA A 463 -7.38 2.55 29.18
N SER A 464 -6.79 2.13 30.30
CA SER A 464 -7.14 2.61 31.64
C SER A 464 -6.93 4.12 31.88
N ASN A 465 -6.20 4.81 31.00
CA ASN A 465 -6.02 6.26 31.03
C ASN A 465 -6.94 7.03 30.04
N GLY A 466 -7.80 6.33 29.31
CA GLY A 466 -8.73 6.89 28.32
C GLY A 466 -8.27 6.87 26.86
N ASP A 467 -7.05 6.40 26.57
CA ASP A 467 -6.56 6.30 25.19
C ASP A 467 -7.34 5.24 24.40
N LEU A 468 -7.69 5.54 23.15
CA LEU A 468 -8.21 4.54 22.20
C LEU A 468 -7.04 3.74 21.60
N ILE A 469 -7.20 2.43 21.52
CA ILE A 469 -6.24 1.51 20.89
C ILE A 469 -6.93 0.74 19.77
N LEU A 470 -6.48 0.97 18.54
CA LEU A 470 -6.78 0.15 17.36
C LEU A 470 -5.64 -0.86 17.16
N ASN A 471 -5.94 -2.15 17.20
CA ASN A 471 -4.93 -3.20 17.07
C ASN A 471 -5.39 -4.32 16.12
N ALA A 472 -4.61 -4.60 15.08
CA ALA A 472 -4.73 -5.83 14.29
C ALA A 472 -3.65 -6.83 14.76
N PRO A 473 -4.03 -8.02 15.24
CA PRO A 473 -3.09 -8.99 15.79
C PRO A 473 -2.09 -9.50 14.74
N GLY A 474 -0.90 -9.88 15.19
CA GLY A 474 0.12 -10.47 14.33
C GLY A 474 -0.34 -11.76 13.67
N VAL A 475 -0.14 -11.88 12.36
CA VAL A 475 -0.36 -13.14 11.62
C VAL A 475 0.53 -14.23 12.20
N THR A 476 -0.04 -15.40 12.48
CA THR A 476 0.67 -16.52 13.12
C THR A 476 1.15 -17.54 12.09
N TRP A 477 2.19 -18.31 12.41
CA TRP A 477 2.64 -19.40 11.53
C TRP A 477 1.53 -20.43 11.23
N ALA A 478 0.57 -20.63 12.15
CA ALA A 478 -0.54 -21.55 11.97
C ALA A 478 -1.62 -21.07 10.97
N ASN A 479 -1.71 -19.75 10.69
CA ASN A 479 -2.70 -19.21 9.75
C ASN A 479 -2.12 -18.36 8.60
N HIS A 480 -0.79 -18.20 8.52
CA HIS A 480 -0.15 -17.31 7.53
C HIS A 480 -0.51 -17.64 6.08
N GLU A 481 -0.48 -18.92 5.67
CA GLU A 481 -0.83 -19.31 4.31
C GLU A 481 -2.29 -18.95 3.98
N ALA A 482 -3.23 -19.31 4.85
CA ALA A 482 -4.65 -19.02 4.66
C ALA A 482 -4.92 -17.51 4.67
N PHE A 483 -4.21 -16.73 5.50
CA PHE A 483 -4.25 -15.27 5.50
C PHE A 483 -3.76 -14.70 4.15
N TYR A 484 -2.57 -15.12 3.69
CA TYR A 484 -1.99 -14.61 2.45
C TYR A 484 -2.72 -15.09 1.18
N GLN A 485 -3.47 -16.18 1.24
CA GLN A 485 -4.38 -16.61 0.18
C GLN A 485 -5.68 -15.80 0.19
N ASN A 486 -6.41 -15.77 1.31
CA ASN A 486 -7.83 -15.39 1.34
C ASN A 486 -8.13 -13.94 1.72
N VAL A 487 -7.33 -13.30 2.59
CA VAL A 487 -7.66 -11.95 3.11
C VAL A 487 -7.68 -10.91 1.99
N GLN A 488 -8.67 -10.01 2.00
CA GLN A 488 -8.79 -8.94 1.02
C GLN A 488 -7.52 -8.07 0.99
N LYS A 489 -7.05 -7.74 -0.21
CA LYS A 489 -5.81 -7.00 -0.43
C LYS A 489 -6.06 -5.50 -0.49
N SER A 490 -5.17 -4.73 0.09
CA SER A 490 -5.19 -3.27 0.02
C SER A 490 -4.37 -2.76 -1.17
N ASN A 491 -4.85 -1.72 -1.84
CA ASN A 491 -4.27 -1.14 -3.05
C ASN A 491 -4.29 0.40 -3.00
N ILE A 492 -3.27 1.03 -3.57
CA ILE A 492 -3.19 2.47 -3.80
C ILE A 492 -2.84 2.66 -5.27
N SER A 493 -3.53 3.57 -5.96
CA SER A 493 -3.38 3.84 -7.39
C SER A 493 -3.41 5.35 -7.64
N ILE A 494 -2.54 5.82 -8.51
CA ILE A 494 -2.52 7.18 -9.03
C ILE A 494 -2.34 7.05 -10.54
N GLY A 495 -3.32 7.49 -11.33
CA GLY A 495 -3.25 7.40 -12.80
C GLY A 495 -2.14 8.25 -13.41
N ASN A 496 -1.86 9.41 -12.82
CA ASN A 496 -0.77 10.30 -13.24
C ASN A 496 -0.24 11.08 -12.03
N LEU A 497 1.07 11.26 -11.91
CA LEU A 497 1.67 12.15 -10.91
C LEU A 497 2.60 13.14 -11.61
N ASN A 498 2.23 14.42 -11.56
CA ASN A 498 3.07 15.53 -11.99
C ASN A 498 3.70 16.22 -10.77
N ILE A 499 4.99 16.56 -10.84
CA ILE A 499 5.70 17.32 -9.80
C ILE A 499 6.44 18.47 -10.46
N SER A 500 6.01 19.71 -10.18
CA SER A 500 6.57 20.94 -10.73
C SER A 500 6.72 20.90 -12.27
N GLY A 501 5.68 20.44 -12.96
CA GLY A 501 5.63 20.33 -14.41
C GLY A 501 6.17 19.00 -14.96
N THR A 502 7.00 18.29 -14.20
CA THR A 502 7.54 16.98 -14.60
C THR A 502 6.52 15.88 -14.38
N ASP A 503 6.08 15.22 -15.45
CA ASP A 503 5.26 14.01 -15.35
C ASP A 503 6.16 12.80 -15.00
N ILE A 504 5.83 12.10 -13.91
CA ILE A 504 6.49 10.86 -13.49
C ILE A 504 5.58 9.62 -13.62
N GLY A 505 4.49 9.73 -14.38
CA GLY A 505 3.62 8.64 -14.77
C GLY A 505 2.69 8.12 -13.69
N SER A 506 2.05 7.00 -13.99
CA SER A 506 1.15 6.28 -13.08
C SER A 506 1.93 5.63 -11.94
N GLN A 507 1.46 5.80 -10.69
CA GLN A 507 2.04 5.16 -9.51
C GLN A 507 1.04 4.15 -8.92
N ALA A 508 1.52 3.00 -8.44
CA ALA A 508 0.65 2.03 -7.78
C ALA A 508 1.39 1.21 -6.72
N ILE A 509 0.71 0.97 -5.61
CA ILE A 509 1.09 -0.02 -4.59
C ILE A 509 -0.03 -1.05 -4.58
N ARG A 510 0.28 -2.30 -4.94
CA ARG A 510 -0.72 -3.36 -5.18
C ARG A 510 -0.52 -4.52 -4.22
N GLY A 511 -1.62 -5.06 -3.72
CA GLY A 511 -1.60 -6.34 -3.00
C GLY A 511 -1.13 -6.29 -1.55
N MET A 512 -1.09 -5.10 -0.92
CA MET A 512 -0.69 -4.93 0.47
C MET A 512 -1.61 -5.70 1.41
N ARG A 513 -1.06 -6.16 2.54
CA ARG A 513 -1.80 -6.55 3.74
C ARG A 513 -1.11 -5.97 4.96
N ILE A 514 -1.84 -5.90 6.07
CA ILE A 514 -1.37 -5.30 7.33
C ILE A 514 -1.18 -6.43 8.32
N ASP A 515 0.00 -7.07 8.31
CA ASP A 515 0.22 -8.32 9.05
C ASP A 515 0.26 -8.11 10.58
N TYR A 516 0.48 -6.86 11.02
CA TYR A 516 0.32 -6.37 12.39
C TYR A 516 0.04 -4.86 12.35
N LEU A 517 -0.79 -4.37 13.28
CA LEU A 517 -1.00 -2.95 13.51
C LEU A 517 -1.26 -2.71 15.00
N ASN A 518 -0.64 -1.69 15.57
CA ASN A 518 -1.03 -1.15 16.87
C ASN A 518 -0.94 0.39 16.82
N VAL A 519 -2.10 1.04 16.90
CA VAL A 519 -2.25 2.49 16.92
C VAL A 519 -2.92 2.87 18.22
N ARG A 520 -2.22 3.66 19.03
CA ARG A 520 -2.73 4.21 20.30
C ARG A 520 -2.82 5.73 20.17
N THR A 521 -3.97 6.30 20.47
CA THR A 521 -4.10 7.76 20.63
C THR A 521 -3.28 8.21 21.83
N VAL A 522 -2.63 9.36 21.75
CA VAL A 522 -2.00 10.02 22.91
C VAL A 522 -2.56 11.43 23.05
N ASN A 523 -2.77 11.87 24.28
CA ASN A 523 -3.23 13.23 24.61
C ASN A 523 -4.51 13.66 23.86
N LEU A 524 -5.53 12.79 23.82
CA LEU A 524 -6.88 13.21 23.42
C LEU A 524 -7.34 14.37 24.32
N PRO A 525 -7.91 15.45 23.76
CA PRO A 525 -8.56 16.50 24.54
C PRO A 525 -9.62 15.90 25.48
N ARG A 526 -9.70 16.41 26.71
CA ARG A 526 -10.63 16.01 27.76
C ARG A 526 -11.54 17.18 28.12
#